data_AF-A0A9X3HUN4-F1
#
_entry.id   AF-A0A9X3HUN4-F1
#
_cell.length_a   1.000
_cell.length_b   1.000
_cell.length_c   1.000
_cell.angle_alpha   90.00
_cell.angle_beta   90.00
_cell.angle_gamma   90.00
#
_symmetry.space_group_name_H-M   'P 1'
#
loop_
_entity.id
_entity.type
_entity.pdbx_description
1 polymer ?
#
loop_
_entity_poly.entity_id
_entity_poly.type
_entity_poly.pdbx_seq_one_letter_code
_entity_poly.pdbx_strand_id
1 'polypeptide(L)' 'QNTFQGQAEDVIGIAKGESSGSALYWRYQLEVPVDDTIYHITLDDWMFLFDDKRLFNKTEMTKFGFKVGEIILYIEKLD' A
#
# COMPACT_ATOMS: atom_id res chain seq x y z
N GLN A 1 -4.51 18.19 -5.72
CA GLN A 1 -4.83 16.79 -5.42
C GLN A 1 -4.67 16.02 -6.71
N ASN A 2 -3.94 14.91 -6.67
CA ASN A 2 -3.69 14.08 -7.85
C ASN A 2 -4.27 12.70 -7.61
N THR A 3 -4.77 12.05 -8.66
CA THR A 3 -5.27 10.68 -8.62
C THR A 3 -4.37 9.79 -9.45
N PHE A 4 -4.23 8.55 -9.02
CA PHE A 4 -3.31 7.58 -9.61
C PHE A 4 -3.98 6.20 -9.69
N GLN A 5 -3.50 5.40 -10.65
CA GLN A 5 -3.89 4.01 -10.81
C GLN A 5 -2.64 3.15 -10.99
N GLY A 6 -2.66 1.92 -10.47
CA GLY A 6 -1.56 0.96 -10.61
C GLY A 6 -2.05 -0.46 -10.85
N GLN A 7 -1.22 -1.27 -11.49
CA GLN A 7 -1.45 -2.69 -11.77
C GLN A 7 -0.15 -3.46 -11.52
N ALA A 8 -0.28 -4.68 -11.05
CA ALA A 8 0.79 -5.66 -10.91
C ALA A 8 0.19 -7.07 -11.04
N GLU A 9 1.04 -8.09 -11.23
CA GLU A 9 0.59 -9.47 -11.44
C GLU A 9 -0.18 -10.04 -10.23
N ASP A 10 0.21 -9.64 -9.02
CA ASP A 10 -0.35 -10.06 -7.73
C ASP A 10 -1.44 -9.12 -7.19
N VAL A 11 -1.78 -8.06 -7.93
CA VAL A 11 -2.81 -7.09 -7.55
C VAL A 11 -4.12 -7.44 -8.24
N ILE A 12 -5.16 -7.65 -7.44
CA ILE A 12 -6.51 -7.90 -7.93
C ILE A 12 -7.12 -6.58 -8.41
N GLY A 13 -7.30 -6.47 -9.73
CA GLY A 13 -7.92 -5.30 -10.37
C GLY A 13 -6.96 -4.13 -10.49
N ILE A 14 -7.39 -2.95 -10.02
CA ILE A 14 -6.62 -1.71 -10.15
C ILE A 14 -6.42 -1.10 -8.76
N ALA A 15 -5.16 -0.89 -8.39
CA ALA A 15 -4.80 -0.11 -7.22
C ALA A 15 -5.16 1.37 -7.44
N LYS A 16 -5.71 2.02 -6.42
CA LYS A 16 -6.13 3.43 -6.50
C LYS A 16 -5.33 4.27 -5.53
N GLY A 17 -4.86 5.42 -6.00
CA GLY A 17 -4.10 6.37 -5.21
C GLY A 17 -4.66 7.79 -5.28
N GLU A 18 -4.55 8.50 -4.16
CA GLU A 18 -4.87 9.92 -4.07
C GLU A 18 -3.79 10.65 -3.27
N SER A 19 -3.20 11.71 -3.84
CA SER A 19 -2.22 12.54 -3.15
C SER A 19 -2.71 13.95 -2.87
N SER A 20 -2.30 14.45 -1.70
CA SER A 20 -2.55 15.82 -1.25
C SER A 20 -1.38 16.29 -0.39
N GLY A 21 -0.65 17.31 -0.86
CA GLY A 21 0.56 17.77 -0.20
C GLY A 21 1.63 16.69 -0.18
N SER A 22 2.21 16.43 1.00
CA SER A 22 3.21 15.38 1.23
C SER A 22 2.62 13.99 1.49
N ALA A 23 1.29 13.83 1.46
CA ALA A 23 0.63 12.56 1.71
C ALA A 23 0.11 11.90 0.42
N LEU A 24 0.27 10.59 0.32
CA LEU A 24 -0.36 9.71 -0.66
C LEU A 24 -1.10 8.60 0.09
N TYR A 25 -2.41 8.50 -0.14
CA TYR A 25 -3.19 7.34 0.27
C TYR A 25 -3.31 6.37 -0.91
N TRP A 26 -3.01 5.10 -0.67
CA TRP A 26 -2.99 4.07 -1.70
C TRP A 26 -3.74 2.83 -1.22
N ARG A 27 -4.64 2.31 -2.04
CA ARG A 27 -5.48 1.17 -1.69
C ARG A 27 -5.54 0.14 -2.81
N TYR A 28 -5.33 -1.13 -2.44
CA TYR A 28 -5.37 -2.26 -3.36
C TYR A 28 -5.66 -3.57 -2.62
N GLN A 29 -5.96 -4.60 -3.39
CA GLN A 29 -6.10 -5.96 -2.89
C GLN A 29 -4.99 -6.81 -3.49
N LEU A 30 -4.22 -7.46 -2.62
CA LEU A 30 -3.04 -8.26 -2.95
C LEU A 30 -3.34 -9.75 -2.76
N GLU A 31 -2.89 -10.56 -3.71
CA GLU A 31 -2.83 -12.02 -3.60
C GLU A 31 -1.57 -12.41 -2.80
N VAL A 32 -1.78 -13.01 -1.63
CA VAL A 32 -0.70 -13.46 -0.74
C VAL A 32 -0.74 -14.99 -0.66
N PRO A 33 0.21 -15.70 -1.27
CA PRO A 33 0.33 -17.15 -1.13
C PRO A 33 0.67 -17.52 0.32
N VAL A 34 -0.13 -18.42 0.91
CA VAL A 34 0.07 -18.99 2.25
C VAL A 34 -0.16 -20.49 2.15
N ASP A 35 0.94 -21.25 2.19
CA ASP A 35 0.96 -22.69 1.92
C ASP A 35 0.25 -23.01 0.59
N ASP A 36 -0.76 -23.89 0.60
CA ASP A 36 -1.52 -24.31 -0.58
C ASP A 36 -2.71 -23.39 -0.91
N THR A 37 -2.81 -22.21 -0.27
CA THR A 37 -3.94 -21.29 -0.44
C THR A 37 -3.48 -19.88 -0.81
N ILE A 38 -4.26 -19.16 -1.62
CA ILE A 38 -4.05 -17.73 -1.88
C ILE A 38 -5.00 -16.91 -1.02
N TYR A 39 -4.46 -15.97 -0.25
CA TYR A 39 -5.23 -15.03 0.54
C TYR A 39 -5.34 -13.70 -0.16
N HIS A 40 -6.56 -13.21 -0.33
CA HIS A 40 -6.78 -11.83 -0.75
C HIS A 40 -6.77 -10.94 0.49
N ILE A 41 -5.80 -10.03 0.55
CA ILE A 41 -5.60 -9.08 1.64
C ILE A 41 -5.77 -7.68 1.08
N THR A 42 -6.55 -6.83 1.75
CA THR A 42 -6.64 -5.41 1.39
C THR A 42 -5.54 -4.66 2.12
N LEU A 43 -4.79 -3.86 1.38
CA LEU A 43 -3.77 -2.97 1.92
C LEU A 43 -4.28 -1.52 1.80
N ASP A 44 -4.31 -0.84 2.93
CA ASP A 44 -4.63 0.57 3.07
C ASP A 44 -3.35 1.31 3.49
N ASP A 45 -2.65 1.88 2.52
CA ASP A 45 -1.32 2.49 2.69
C ASP A 45 -1.42 4.00 2.82
N TRP A 46 -0.87 4.54 3.91
CA TRP A 46 -0.59 5.96 4.05
C TRP A 46 0.90 6.19 3.90
N MET A 47 1.26 6.91 2.86
CA MET A 47 2.62 7.29 2.54
C MET A 47 2.83 8.78 2.77
N PHE A 48 3.84 9.13 3.56
CA PHE A 48 4.19 10.50 3.90
C PHE A 48 5.62 10.80 3.48
N LEU A 49 5.77 11.77 2.59
CA LEU A 49 7.06 12.31 2.20
C LEU A 49 7.60 13.16 3.37
N PHE A 50 8.72 12.73 3.94
CA PHE A 50 9.41 13.46 5.01
C PHE A 50 10.32 14.53 4.42
N ASP A 51 11.04 14.20 3.35
CA ASP A 51 11.78 15.12 2.51
C ASP A 51 12.03 14.51 1.12
N ASP A 52 12.82 15.19 0.29
CA ASP A 52 13.09 14.81 -1.10
C ASP A 52 13.73 13.42 -1.30
N LYS A 53 14.24 12.79 -0.23
CA LYS A 53 14.86 11.46 -0.27
C LYS A 53 14.14 10.41 0.57
N ARG A 54 13.30 10.81 1.52
CA ARG A 54 12.79 9.92 2.58
C ARG A 54 11.27 9.92 2.67
N LEU A 55 10.70 8.72 2.74
CA LEU A 55 9.27 8.48 2.83
C LEU A 55 8.96 7.46 3.92
N PHE A 56 7.93 7.73 4.72
CA PHE A 56 7.35 6.76 5.65
C PHE A 56 6.08 6.18 5.06
N ASN A 57 5.92 4.87 5.12
CA ASN A 57 4.70 4.18 4.73
C ASN A 57 4.14 3.43 5.94
N LYS A 58 2.85 3.63 6.21
CA LYS A 58 2.07 2.85 7.18
C LYS A 58 0.94 2.16 6.44
N THR A 59 0.97 0.83 6.44
CA THR A 59 -0.03 -0.03 5.82
C THR A 59 -0.86 -0.71 6.88
N GLU A 60 -2.19 -0.58 6.78
CA GLU A 60 -3.11 -1.47 7.46
C GLU A 60 -3.52 -2.62 6.55
N MET A 61 -3.44 -3.85 7.06
CA MET A 61 -3.85 -5.05 6.34
C MET A 61 -5.19 -5.54 6.86
N THR A 62 -6.17 -5.71 5.98
CA THR A 62 -7.49 -6.25 6.35
C THR A 62 -7.88 -7.47 5.49
N LYS A 63 -8.52 -8.45 6.14
CA LYS A 63 -9.13 -9.62 5.49
C LYS A 63 -10.55 -9.79 6.01
N PHE A 64 -11.52 -9.89 5.11
CA PHE A 64 -12.96 -9.97 5.47
C PHE A 64 -13.43 -8.84 6.42
N GLY A 65 -12.82 -7.66 6.33
CA GLY A 65 -13.11 -6.51 7.19
C GLY A 65 -12.43 -6.52 8.56
N PHE A 66 -11.65 -7.56 8.90
CA PHE A 66 -10.89 -7.62 10.14
C PHE A 66 -9.43 -7.22 9.90
N LYS A 67 -8.85 -6.43 10.83
CA LYS A 67 -7.43 -6.12 10.82
C LYS A 67 -6.64 -7.39 11.12
N VAL A 68 -5.71 -7.72 10.23
CA VAL A 68 -4.84 -8.91 10.34
C VAL A 68 -3.36 -8.55 10.52
N GLY A 69 -2.99 -7.29 10.31
CA GLY A 69 -1.61 -6.86 10.45
C GLY A 69 -1.42 -5.37 10.19
N GLU A 70 -0.19 -4.93 10.42
CA GLU A 70 0.29 -3.58 10.13
C GLU A 70 1.75 -3.67 9.64
N ILE A 71 2.09 -2.91 8.60
CA ILE A 71 3.46 -2.79 8.09
C ILE A 71 3.86 -1.32 8.23
N ILE A 72 5.06 -1.09 8.76
CA ILE A 72 5.69 0.23 8.79
C ILE A 72 6.99 0.15 8.01
N LEU A 73 7.11 0.95 6.95
CA LEU A 73 8.32 1.04 6.15
C LEU A 73 8.91 2.45 6.25
N TYR A 74 10.23 2.49 6.31
CA TYR A 74 11.03 3.68 6.00
C TYR A 74 11.72 3.41 4.66
N ILE A 75 11.47 4.28 3.69
CA ILE A 75 11.99 4.16 2.33
C ILE A 75 12.88 5.36 2.07
N GLU A 76 14.13 5.08 1.69
CA GLU A 76 15.15 6.10 1.40
C GLU A 76 15.71 5.90 0.00
N LYS A 77 15.75 7.00 -0.76
CA LYS A 77 16.44 7.04 -2.06
C LYS A 77 17.94 7.20 -1.82
N LEU A 78 18.70 6.17 -2.19
CA LEU A 78 20.16 6.21 -2.20
C LEU A 78 20.69 7.03 -3.39
N ASP A 79 21.86 7.64 -3.20
CA ASP A 79 22.57 8.41 -4.23
C ASP A 79 23.25 7.53 -5.28
#